data_AF-A0A2V8V5W0-F1
#
_entry.id   AF-A0A2V8V5W0-F1
#
_cell.length_a   1.000
_cell.length_b   1.000
_cell.length_c   1.000
_cell.angle_alpha   90.00
_cell.angle_beta   90.00
_cell.angle_gamma   90.00
#
_symmetry.space_group_name_H-M   'P 1'
#
loop_
_entity.id
_entity.type
_entity.pdbx_description
1 polymer ?
#
loop_
_entity_poly.entity_id
_entity_poly.type
_entity_poly.pdbx_seq_one_letter_code
_entity_poly.pdbx_strand_id
1 'polypeptide(L)'
;MILGLWAAVGTQVLVDDVSHIPAAQWRYHSLTLKQTPVTVDCQFKVLSGNAGVRVALVNRDALDQIRQGDREPMESTPFRLEGSFQRLLTTPDEYAVVVENGGVGPVGLKLRVALDFSEQSLPKARYISPVRRRAVIGISLTAFLVVVIYSARKLLVANR
;
A
#
# COMPACT_ATOMS: atom_id res chain seq x y z
N MET A 1 0.86 39.02 -10.62
CA MET A 1 1.73 37.83 -10.54
C MET A 1 1.47 37.17 -9.19
N ILE A 2 0.51 36.25 -9.12
CA ILE A 2 0.18 35.53 -7.88
C ILE A 2 1.01 34.25 -7.91
N LEU A 3 2.02 34.20 -7.04
CA LEU A 3 2.82 33.00 -6.79
C LEU A 3 1.92 31.98 -6.07
N GLY A 4 1.31 31.08 -6.82
CA GLY A 4 0.63 29.92 -6.25
C GLY A 4 1.68 28.94 -5.74
N LEU A 5 1.89 28.91 -4.43
CA LEU A 5 2.68 27.88 -3.77
C LEU A 5 1.84 26.60 -3.80
N TRP A 6 2.03 25.77 -4.82
CA TRP A 6 1.50 24.41 -4.83
C TRP A 6 2.27 23.62 -3.76
N ALA A 7 1.71 23.52 -2.56
CA ALA A 7 2.15 22.51 -1.61
C ALA A 7 2.00 21.15 -2.29
N ALA A 8 3.06 20.35 -2.30
CA ALA A 8 3.04 19.02 -2.89
C ALA A 8 2.14 18.11 -2.02
N VAL A 9 0.82 18.16 -2.24
CA VAL A 9 -0.14 17.24 -1.65
C VAL A 9 -0.09 15.97 -2.48
N GLY A 10 0.60 14.95 -1.99
CA GLY A 10 0.78 13.71 -2.72
C GLY A 10 1.17 12.55 -1.82
N THR A 11 0.73 11.35 -2.19
CA THR A 11 1.22 10.12 -1.59
C THR A 11 2.69 9.95 -1.94
N GLN A 12 3.55 9.88 -0.94
CA GLN A 12 4.98 9.63 -1.13
C GLN A 12 5.25 8.14 -0.90
N VAL A 13 5.75 7.46 -1.92
CA VAL A 13 6.26 6.09 -1.77
C VAL A 13 7.63 6.17 -1.15
N LEU A 14 7.76 5.70 0.09
CA LEU A 14 9.02 5.74 0.81
C LEU A 14 9.83 4.47 0.57
N VAL A 15 9.14 3.32 0.46
CA VAL A 15 9.77 2.04 0.19
C VAL A 15 8.95 1.33 -0.89
N ASP A 16 9.62 0.91 -1.95
CA ASP A 16 9.12 -0.07 -2.94
C ASP A 16 10.31 -0.94 -3.33
N ASP A 17 10.61 -1.92 -2.46
CA ASP A 17 11.82 -2.72 -2.57
C ASP A 17 11.49 -4.23 -2.52
N VAL A 18 12.33 -5.01 -3.19
CA VAL A 18 12.33 -6.46 -3.14
C VAL A 18 13.45 -6.89 -2.22
N SER A 19 13.08 -7.22 -0.98
CA SER A 19 14.02 -7.56 0.08
C SER A 19 14.01 -9.06 0.37
N HIS A 20 15.19 -9.60 0.64
CA HIS A 20 15.38 -10.98 1.07
C HIS A 20 15.62 -11.04 2.57
N ILE A 21 14.76 -11.76 3.29
CA ILE A 21 14.82 -11.90 4.74
C ILE A 21 15.23 -13.35 5.06
N PRO A 22 16.36 -13.56 5.76
CA PRO A 22 16.77 -14.88 6.20
C PRO A 22 15.74 -15.55 7.12
N ALA A 23 15.88 -16.86 7.31
CA ALA A 23 15.03 -17.65 8.20
C ALA A 23 15.06 -17.11 9.64
N ALA A 24 13.89 -17.05 10.30
CA ALA A 24 13.74 -16.57 11.68
C ALA A 24 14.39 -15.22 11.98
N GLN A 25 14.57 -14.38 10.95
CA GLN A 25 15.10 -13.03 11.08
C GLN A 25 14.04 -12.00 10.77
N TRP A 26 14.30 -10.79 11.26
CA TRP A 26 13.52 -9.62 10.95
C TRP A 26 14.38 -8.55 10.30
N ARG A 27 13.75 -7.64 9.55
CA ARG A 27 14.37 -6.42 9.04
C ARG A 27 13.43 -5.26 9.33
N TYR A 28 13.98 -4.05 9.46
CA TYR A 28 13.18 -2.87 9.68
C TYR A 28 13.57 -1.74 8.73
N HIS A 29 12.59 -0.91 8.39
CA HIS A 29 12.77 0.32 7.65
C HIS A 29 12.35 1.49 8.55
N SER A 30 13.27 2.43 8.76
CA SER A 30 13.00 3.61 9.59
C SER A 30 12.16 4.64 8.82
N LEU A 31 11.19 5.23 9.50
CA LEU A 31 10.29 6.27 9.02
C LEU A 31 10.45 7.50 9.91
N THR A 32 11.11 8.55 9.44
CA THR A 32 11.19 9.82 10.19
C THR A 32 10.05 10.74 9.75
N LEU A 33 9.04 10.91 10.59
CA LEU A 33 7.86 11.72 10.26
C LEU A 33 8.01 13.12 10.85
N LYS A 34 8.21 14.11 9.96
CA LYS A 34 8.28 15.54 10.34
C LYS A 34 6.94 16.26 10.25
N GLN A 35 5.96 15.65 9.57
CA GLN A 35 4.65 16.24 9.29
C GLN A 35 3.55 15.24 9.63
N THR A 36 2.52 15.72 10.33
CA THR A 36 1.32 14.97 10.69
C THR A 36 0.07 15.86 10.53
N PRO A 37 -1.16 15.29 10.46
CA PRO A 37 -1.49 13.87 10.40
C PRO A 37 -1.01 13.20 9.09
N VAL A 38 -0.59 11.94 9.18
CA VAL A 38 -0.18 11.12 8.04
C VAL A 38 -0.70 9.69 8.18
N THR A 39 -1.22 9.12 7.10
CA THR A 39 -1.59 7.72 7.04
C THR A 39 -0.44 6.92 6.45
N VAL A 40 0.03 5.92 7.19
CA VAL A 40 0.99 4.93 6.71
C VAL A 40 0.20 3.79 6.07
N ASP A 41 0.35 3.60 4.76
CA ASP A 41 -0.17 2.45 4.03
C ASP A 41 1.00 1.49 3.76
N CYS A 42 0.89 0.29 4.33
CA CYS A 42 1.89 -0.75 4.17
C CYS A 42 1.28 -1.98 3.53
N GLN A 43 1.94 -2.48 2.48
CA GLN A 43 1.51 -3.66 1.73
C GLN A 43 2.71 -4.56 1.50
N PHE A 44 2.51 -5.86 1.65
CA PHE A 44 3.56 -6.84 1.40
C PHE A 44 3.04 -8.03 0.62
N LYS A 45 3.94 -8.63 -0.15
CA LYS A 45 3.71 -9.88 -0.86
C LYS A 45 4.98 -10.69 -0.95
N VAL A 46 4.91 -11.94 -0.49
CA VAL A 46 5.98 -12.93 -0.64
C VAL A 46 6.08 -13.33 -2.11
N LEU A 47 7.27 -13.20 -2.68
CA LEU A 47 7.61 -13.55 -4.05
C LEU A 47 8.30 -14.92 -4.13
N SER A 48 9.08 -15.28 -3.11
CA SER A 48 9.78 -16.56 -3.02
C SER A 48 9.88 -17.07 -1.59
N GLY A 49 9.80 -18.40 -1.42
CA GLY A 49 9.64 -19.05 -0.12
C GLY A 49 8.17 -19.36 0.19
N ASN A 50 7.92 -20.23 1.18
CA ASN A 50 6.58 -20.65 1.61
C ASN A 50 6.28 -20.29 3.07
N ALA A 51 7.09 -19.42 3.67
CA ALA A 51 6.91 -18.99 5.04
C ALA A 51 6.02 -17.75 5.12
N GLY A 52 5.16 -17.73 6.13
CA GLY A 52 4.36 -16.54 6.45
C GLY A 52 5.26 -15.42 6.96
N VAL A 53 4.99 -14.21 6.47
CA VAL A 53 5.65 -12.98 6.92
C VAL A 53 4.65 -12.17 7.73
N ARG A 54 5.12 -11.55 8.81
CA ARG A 54 4.39 -10.53 9.56
C ARG A 54 5.03 -9.18 9.27
N VAL A 55 4.20 -8.17 9.06
CA VAL A 55 4.65 -6.77 9.01
C VAL A 55 4.00 -6.01 10.15
N ALA A 56 4.78 -5.21 10.86
CA ALA A 56 4.34 -4.43 12.01
C ALA A 56 4.84 -2.99 11.92
N LEU A 57 4.00 -2.05 12.36
CA LEU A 57 4.37 -0.66 12.59
C LEU A 57 4.66 -0.47 14.08
N VAL A 58 5.82 0.13 14.37
CA VAL A 58 6.32 0.31 15.73
C VAL A 58 6.89 1.71 15.89
N ASN A 59 6.93 2.23 17.12
CA ASN A 59 7.81 3.37 17.40
C ASN A 59 9.27 2.90 17.34
N ARG A 60 10.16 3.77 16.86
CA ARG A 60 11.57 3.40 16.70
C ARG A 60 12.26 3.17 18.05
N ASP A 61 11.90 3.93 19.07
CA ASP A 61 12.42 3.79 20.44
C ASP A 61 12.01 2.46 21.10
N ALA A 62 10.89 1.88 20.67
CA ALA A 62 10.33 0.65 21.19
C ALA A 62 10.87 -0.62 20.49
N LEU A 63 11.71 -0.50 19.46
CA LEU A 63 12.16 -1.63 18.64
C LEU A 63 12.72 -2.80 19.47
N ASP A 64 13.59 -2.51 20.43
CA ASP A 64 14.20 -3.56 21.26
C ASP A 64 13.18 -4.23 22.19
N GLN A 65 12.23 -3.47 22.75
CA GLN A 65 11.16 -3.99 23.58
C GLN A 65 10.22 -4.89 22.77
N ILE A 66 9.89 -4.50 21.54
CA ILE A 66 9.07 -5.32 20.64
C ILE A 66 9.79 -6.60 20.24
N ARG A 67 11.12 -6.53 20.04
CA ARG A 67 11.94 -7.73 19.78
C ARG A 67 11.86 -8.74 20.91
N GLN A 68 11.84 -8.25 22.14
CA GLN A 68 11.83 -9.06 23.36
C GLN A 68 10.42 -9.54 23.72
N GLY A 69 9.38 -8.98 23.08
CA GLY A 69 7.98 -9.27 23.39
C GLY A 69 7.43 -8.47 24.57
N ASP A 70 8.18 -7.48 25.07
CA ASP A 70 7.82 -6.66 26.21
C ASP A 70 6.81 -5.56 25.85
N ARG A 71 6.64 -5.28 24.55
CA ARG A 71 5.71 -4.27 24.06
C ARG A 71 5.03 -4.71 22.77
N GLU A 72 3.74 -4.43 22.69
CA GLU A 72 2.97 -4.71 21.48
C GLU A 72 3.20 -3.64 20.40
N PRO A 73 3.19 -4.04 19.11
CA PRO A 73 3.29 -3.12 17.99
C PRO A 73 2.03 -2.25 17.89
N MET A 74 2.17 -1.08 17.28
CA MET A 74 1.04 -0.16 17.09
C MET A 74 0.00 -0.71 16.12
N GLU A 75 0.46 -1.45 15.12
CA GLU A 75 -0.35 -2.15 14.14
C GLU A 75 0.46 -3.34 13.63
N SER A 76 -0.16 -4.51 13.42
CA SER A 76 0.54 -5.66 12.86
C SER A 76 -0.36 -6.57 12.07
N THR A 77 0.22 -7.25 11.07
CA THR A 77 -0.49 -8.29 10.33
C THR A 77 -0.29 -9.67 10.96
N PRO A 78 -1.23 -10.61 10.77
CA PRO A 78 -0.93 -12.02 11.00
C PRO A 78 0.16 -12.52 10.04
N PHE A 79 0.84 -13.62 10.39
CA PHE A 79 1.78 -14.29 9.49
C PHE A 79 1.06 -14.83 8.26
N ARG A 80 1.30 -14.24 7.08
CA ARG A 80 0.67 -14.61 5.81
C ARG A 80 1.63 -14.42 4.64
N LEU A 81 1.27 -14.91 3.46
CA LEU A 81 2.05 -14.71 2.23
C LEU A 81 1.82 -13.33 1.59
N GLU A 82 0.69 -12.69 1.89
CA GLU A 82 0.39 -11.32 1.49
C GLU A 82 -0.53 -10.66 2.51
N GLY A 83 -0.48 -9.34 2.58
CA GLY A 83 -1.29 -8.57 3.50
C GLY A 83 -1.03 -7.08 3.41
N SER A 84 -1.84 -6.32 4.14
CA SER A 84 -1.73 -4.87 4.21
C SER A 84 -2.34 -4.34 5.51
N PHE A 85 -1.85 -3.19 5.96
CA PHE A 85 -2.50 -2.40 7.00
C PHE A 85 -2.42 -0.91 6.67
N GLN A 86 -3.31 -0.13 7.28
CA GLN A 86 -3.30 1.32 7.21
C GLN A 86 -3.39 1.88 8.62
N ARG A 87 -2.51 2.82 8.98
CA ARG A 87 -2.50 3.45 10.30
C ARG A 87 -2.33 4.95 10.20
N LEU A 88 -3.24 5.69 10.83
CA LEU A 88 -3.12 7.14 11.00
C LEU A 88 -2.17 7.45 12.16
N LEU A 89 -1.17 8.28 11.89
CA LEU A 89 -0.22 8.81 12.85
C LEU A 89 -0.44 10.33 12.99
N THR A 90 -0.71 10.77 14.20
CA THR A 90 -1.01 12.18 14.52
C THR A 90 0.18 12.90 15.14
N THR A 91 1.16 12.16 15.66
CA THR A 91 2.32 12.70 16.36
C THR A 91 3.54 12.66 15.46
N PRO A 92 4.24 13.79 15.21
CA PRO A 92 5.52 13.78 14.52
C PRO A 92 6.56 13.06 15.39
N ASP A 93 7.10 11.95 14.90
CA ASP A 93 8.08 11.13 15.61
C ASP A 93 8.82 10.18 14.66
N GLU A 94 9.72 9.37 15.20
CA GLU A 94 10.40 8.28 14.51
C GLU A 94 9.67 6.94 14.70
N TYR A 95 9.27 6.36 13.57
CA TYR A 95 8.61 5.07 13.51
C TYR A 95 9.47 4.08 12.72
N ALA A 96 9.13 2.80 12.79
CA ALA A 96 9.72 1.80 11.94
C ALA A 96 8.68 0.79 11.46
N VAL A 97 8.84 0.34 10.22
CA VAL A 97 8.11 -0.82 9.69
C VAL A 97 9.02 -2.03 9.80
N VAL A 98 8.61 -2.98 10.61
CA VAL A 98 9.33 -4.23 10.86
C VAL A 98 8.70 -5.33 10.01
N VAL A 99 9.53 -6.10 9.34
CA VAL A 99 9.15 -7.30 8.60
C VAL A 99 9.81 -8.50 9.26
N GLU A 100 9.00 -9.45 9.69
CA GLU A 100 9.41 -10.64 10.44
C GLU A 100 9.12 -11.89 9.61
N ASN A 101 10.14 -12.72 9.40
CA ASN A 101 10.00 -14.04 8.78
C ASN A 101 9.77 -15.11 9.85
N GLY A 102 8.56 -15.67 9.92
CA GLY A 102 8.21 -16.71 10.89
C GLY A 102 8.63 -18.14 10.49
N GLY A 103 9.33 -18.31 9.37
CA GLY A 103 9.71 -19.62 8.85
C GLY A 103 11.18 -20.00 9.02
N VAL A 104 11.45 -21.27 8.71
CA VAL A 104 12.79 -21.90 8.75
C VAL A 104 13.61 -21.69 7.47
N GLY A 105 13.01 -21.13 6.42
CA GLY A 105 13.67 -20.84 5.14
C GLY A 105 13.70 -19.34 4.85
N PRO A 106 14.61 -18.87 3.98
CA PRO A 106 14.65 -17.47 3.60
C PRO A 106 13.46 -17.12 2.69
N VAL A 107 13.04 -15.86 2.75
CA VAL A 107 11.87 -15.34 2.01
C VAL A 107 12.26 -14.11 1.21
N GLY A 108 11.95 -14.10 -0.08
CA GLY A 108 11.95 -12.90 -0.89
C GLY A 108 10.56 -12.26 -0.86
N LEU A 109 10.46 -10.99 -0.49
CA LEU A 109 9.19 -10.28 -0.46
C LEU A 109 9.30 -8.91 -1.12
N LYS A 110 8.19 -8.48 -1.71
CA LYS A 110 7.98 -7.11 -2.15
C LYS A 110 7.30 -6.35 -1.03
N LEU A 111 7.96 -5.31 -0.52
CA LEU A 111 7.40 -4.41 0.48
C LEU A 111 7.12 -3.05 -0.15
N ARG A 112 5.90 -2.54 0.05
CA ARG A 112 5.53 -1.19 -0.32
C ARG A 112 5.07 -0.43 0.92
N VAL A 113 5.74 0.67 1.23
CA VAL A 113 5.35 1.61 2.28
C VAL A 113 5.11 2.97 1.64
N ALA A 114 3.89 3.46 1.77
CA ALA A 114 3.47 4.76 1.29
C ALA A 114 3.00 5.63 2.46
N LEU A 115 3.37 6.91 2.40
CA LEU A 115 2.92 7.93 3.34
C LEU A 115 1.90 8.82 2.63
N ASP A 116 0.70 8.89 3.19
CA ASP A 116 -0.40 9.68 2.67
C ASP A 116 -0.75 10.83 3.64
N PHE A 117 -0.44 12.05 3.21
CA PHE A 117 -0.71 13.27 3.97
C PHE A 117 -2.08 13.90 3.64
N SER A 118 -2.87 13.26 2.77
CA SER A 118 -4.15 13.81 2.28
C SER A 118 -5.27 13.88 3.32
N GLU A 119 -5.16 13.16 4.45
CA GLU A 119 -6.09 13.26 5.59
C GLU A 119 -6.15 14.66 6.22
N GLN A 120 -5.26 15.59 5.87
CA GLN A 120 -5.44 17.03 6.17
C GLN A 120 -6.68 17.65 5.46
N SER A 121 -7.30 16.94 4.52
CA SER A 121 -8.49 17.38 3.78
C SER A 121 -9.43 16.17 3.53
N LEU A 122 -10.52 16.05 4.29
CA LEU A 122 -11.58 15.05 4.02
C LEU A 122 -12.13 15.18 2.57
N PRO A 123 -12.80 14.16 1.97
CA PRO A 123 -13.05 12.79 2.44
C PRO A 123 -12.41 11.69 1.56
N LYS A 124 -11.99 10.61 2.24
CA LYS A 124 -11.62 9.26 1.74
C LYS A 124 -11.97 8.96 0.27
N ALA A 125 -10.99 9.14 -0.61
CA ALA A 125 -10.88 8.31 -1.80
C ALA A 125 -10.41 6.92 -1.36
N ARG A 126 -11.36 6.11 -0.89
CA ARG A 126 -11.14 4.68 -0.58
C ARG A 126 -10.52 4.04 -1.82
N TYR A 127 -9.25 3.65 -1.70
CA TYR A 127 -8.51 2.96 -2.75
C TYR A 127 -9.38 1.86 -3.34
N ILE A 128 -9.65 1.99 -4.64
CA ILE A 128 -10.40 1.04 -5.43
C ILE A 128 -9.72 -0.32 -5.28
N SER A 129 -10.46 -1.29 -4.74
CA SER A 129 -10.08 -2.70 -4.77
C SER A 129 -9.78 -3.10 -6.23
N PRO A 130 -8.75 -3.92 -6.50
CA PRO A 130 -8.37 -4.31 -7.86
C PRO A 130 -9.51 -4.94 -8.69
N VAL A 131 -10.59 -5.36 -8.03
CA VAL A 131 -11.84 -5.86 -8.61
C VAL A 131 -12.64 -4.76 -9.32
N ARG A 132 -12.71 -3.54 -8.79
CA ARG A 132 -13.52 -2.45 -9.38
C ARG A 132 -12.92 -1.89 -10.67
N ARG A 133 -11.59 -1.93 -10.83
CA ARG A 133 -10.90 -1.50 -12.05
C ARG A 133 -11.28 -2.36 -13.26
N ARG A 134 -11.46 -3.67 -13.07
CA ARG A 134 -11.89 -4.59 -14.14
C ARG A 134 -13.33 -4.34 -14.59
N ALA A 135 -14.22 -4.01 -13.65
CA ALA A 135 -15.60 -3.66 -13.96
C ALA A 135 -15.71 -2.40 -14.81
N VAL A 136 -14.95 -1.33 -14.48
CA VAL A 136 -14.97 -0.07 -15.25
C VAL A 136 -14.42 -0.26 -16.67
N ILE A 137 -13.33 -1.03 -16.82
CA ILE A 137 -12.78 -1.37 -18.14
C ILE A 137 -13.82 -2.16 -18.95
N GLY A 138 -14.45 -3.18 -18.34
CA GLY A 138 -15.48 -3.98 -19.01
C GLY A 138 -16.70 -3.15 -19.45
N ILE A 139 -17.20 -2.27 -18.60
CA ILE A 139 -18.34 -1.39 -18.90
C ILE A 139 -17.98 -0.43 -20.06
N SER A 140 -16.80 0.18 -20.01
CA SER A 140 -16.35 1.12 -21.04
C SER A 140 -16.18 0.44 -22.40
N LEU A 141 -15.60 -0.76 -22.42
CA LEU A 141 -15.41 -1.54 -23.64
C LEU A 141 -16.75 -1.99 -24.24
N THR A 142 -17.71 -2.37 -23.38
CA THR A 142 -19.04 -2.79 -23.80
C THR A 142 -19.82 -1.64 -24.41
N ALA A 143 -19.82 -0.47 -23.76
CA ALA A 143 -20.49 0.73 -24.27
C ALA A 143 -19.91 1.15 -25.63
N PHE A 144 -18.58 1.14 -25.77
CA PHE A 144 -17.92 1.42 -27.04
C PHE A 144 -18.33 0.44 -28.15
N LEU A 145 -18.34 -0.87 -27.87
CA LEU A 145 -18.77 -1.89 -28.83
C LEU A 145 -20.22 -1.72 -29.26
N VAL A 146 -21.13 -1.41 -28.34
CA VAL A 146 -22.55 -1.15 -28.66
C VAL A 146 -22.68 0.02 -29.63
N VAL A 147 -21.96 1.12 -29.38
CA VAL A 147 -21.99 2.30 -30.25
C VAL A 147 -21.42 1.99 -31.64
N VAL A 148 -20.30 1.26 -31.71
CA VAL A 148 -19.68 0.87 -32.99
C VAL A 148 -20.60 -0.06 -33.79
N ILE A 149 -21.18 -1.08 -33.15
CA ILE A 149 -22.10 -2.02 -33.81
C ILE A 149 -23.38 -1.30 -34.26
N TYR A 150 -23.92 -0.41 -33.44
CA TYR A 150 -25.09 0.39 -33.80
C TYR A 150 -24.80 1.29 -35.01
N SER A 151 -23.65 1.96 -35.01
CA SER A 151 -23.24 2.83 -36.11
C SER A 151 -23.00 2.04 -37.40
N ALA A 152 -22.36 0.87 -37.32
CA ALA A 152 -22.13 -0.01 -38.45
C ALA A 152 -23.45 -0.57 -39.02
N ARG A 153 -24.38 -0.99 -38.16
CA ARG A 153 -25.73 -1.41 -38.59
C ARG A 153 -26.50 -0.28 -39.23
N LYS A 154 -26.44 0.93 -38.66
CA LYS A 154 -27.10 2.11 -39.21
C LYS A 154 -26.55 2.48 -40.59
N LEU A 155 -25.24 2.37 -40.81
CA LEU A 155 -24.61 2.56 -42.12
C LEU A 155 -25.02 1.47 -43.13
N LEU A 156 -25.09 0.21 -42.71
CA LEU A 156 -25.50 -0.90 -43.58
C LEU A 156 -26.99 -0.84 -43.95
N VAL A 157 -27.86 -0.34 -43.06
CA VAL A 157 -29.29 -0.15 -43.35
C VAL A 157 -29.54 1.11 -44.19
N ALA A 158 -28.72 2.15 -44.04
CA ALA A 158 -28.85 3.37 -44.85
C ALA A 158 -28.29 3.24 -46.28
N ASN A 159 -27.46 2.22 -46.54
CA ASN A 159 -26.86 1.96 -47.85
C ASN A 159 -27.54 0.81 -48.61
N ARG A 160 -28.80 0.51 -48.27
CA ARG A 160 -29.68 -0.46 -48.96
C ARG A 160 -30.96 0.26 -49.38
#